data_AF-A0A945M523-F1
#
_entry.id   AF-A0A945M523-F1
#
_cell.length_a   1.000
_cell.length_b   1.000
_cell.length_c   1.000
_cell.angle_alpha   90.00
_cell.angle_beta   90.00
_cell.angle_gamma   90.00
#
_symmetry.space_group_name_H-M   'P 1'
#
loop_
_entity.id
_entity.type
_entity.pdbx_description
1 polymer ?
#
loop_
_entity_poly.entity_id
_entity_poly.type
_entity_poly.pdbx_seq_one_letter_code
_entity_poly.pdbx_strand_id
1 'polypeptide(L)' 'MNVNTIKWTSTFFILSGILMAQFEMYPYYIFAHSVGAIGWLISGYLMDDKAVMTNFGLQIPIFIIGYINYFLG' A
#
# COMPACT_ATOMS: atom_id res chain seq x y z
N MET A 1 -5.11 17.92 5.58
CA MET A 1 -3.77 17.27 5.62
C MET A 1 -2.99 17.70 4.39
N ASN A 2 -1.69 17.97 4.53
CA ASN A 2 -0.83 18.29 3.38
C ASN A 2 -0.55 17.00 2.58
N VAL A 3 -0.54 17.08 1.25
CA VAL A 3 -0.20 15.94 0.36
C VAL A 3 1.15 15.34 0.72
N ASN A 4 2.13 16.16 1.10
CA ASN A 4 3.44 15.68 1.56
C ASN A 4 3.34 14.82 2.83
N THR A 5 2.46 15.17 3.77
CA THR A 5 2.23 14.35 4.96
C THR A 5 1.66 12.99 4.57
N ILE A 6 0.70 12.96 3.64
CA ILE A 6 0.12 11.71 3.14
C ILE A 6 1.21 10.85 2.49
N LYS A 7 2.03 11.43 1.62
CA LYS A 7 3.14 10.73 0.94
C LYS A 7 4.12 10.11 1.93
N TRP A 8 4.60 10.88 2.90
CA TRP A 8 5.60 10.39 3.85
C TRP A 8 5.05 9.33 4.80
N THR A 9 3.83 9.50 5.30
CA THR A 9 3.15 8.47 6.09
C THR A 9 2.95 7.20 5.27
N SER A 10 2.53 7.33 4.00
CA SER A 10 2.34 6.20 3.08
C SER A 10 3.65 5.46 2.80
N THR A 11 4.74 6.20 2.56
CA THR A 11 6.08 5.65 2.38
C THR A 11 6.54 4.87 3.61
N PHE A 12 6.31 5.39 4.81
CA PHE A 12 6.64 4.67 6.04
C PHE A 12 5.92 3.31 6.11
N PHE A 13 4.63 3.26 5.79
CA PHE A 13 3.86 2.02 5.76
C PHE A 13 4.33 1.05 4.68
N ILE A 14 4.63 1.52 3.47
CA ILE A 14 5.20 0.69 2.40
C ILE A 14 6.54 0.10 2.84
N LEU A 15 7.49 0.93 3.28
CA LEU A 15 8.82 0.46 3.66
C LEU A 15 8.76 -0.50 4.85
N SER A 16 7.87 -0.25 5.81
CA SER A 16 7.58 -1.19 6.89
C SER A 16 7.05 -2.50 6.34
N GLY A 17 6.08 -2.48 5.42
CA GLY A 17 5.57 -3.68 4.77
C GLY A 17 6.65 -4.44 3.99
N ILE A 18 7.54 -3.75 3.27
CA ILE A 18 8.66 -4.37 2.56
C ILE A 18 9.60 -5.07 3.55
N LEU A 19 9.94 -4.39 4.64
CA LEU A 19 10.77 -4.95 5.71
C LEU A 19 10.13 -6.20 6.32
N MET A 20 8.84 -6.13 6.66
CA MET A 20 8.10 -7.25 7.24
C MET A 20 8.03 -8.45 6.28
N ALA A 21 7.97 -8.21 4.97
CA ALA A 21 8.00 -9.27 3.96
C ALA A 21 9.35 -10.00 3.92
N GLN A 22 10.48 -9.32 4.17
CA GLN A 22 11.80 -9.97 4.28
C GLN A 22 11.91 -10.92 5.47
N PHE A 23 11.08 -10.72 6.50
CA PHE A 23 11.00 -11.59 7.67
C PHE A 23 9.81 -12.56 7.62
N GLU A 24 9.18 -12.72 6.45
CA GLU A 24 8.05 -13.65 6.24
C GLU A 24 6.87 -13.44 7.22
N MET A 25 6.68 -12.22 7.71
CA MET A 25 5.66 -11.92 8.74
C MET A 25 4.25 -11.76 8.15
N TYR A 26 3.68 -12.84 7.64
CA TYR A 26 2.31 -12.86 7.13
C TYR A 26 1.28 -12.93 8.27
N PRO A 27 0.16 -12.17 8.23
CA PRO A 27 -0.29 -11.23 7.20
C PRO A 27 0.12 -9.77 7.44
N TYR A 28 0.98 -9.48 8.42
CA TYR A 28 1.29 -8.09 8.82
C TYR A 28 1.85 -7.26 7.66
N TYR A 29 2.70 -7.84 6.82
CA TYR A 29 3.26 -7.11 5.69
C TYR A 29 2.22 -6.71 4.63
N ILE A 30 1.15 -7.50 4.42
CA ILE A 30 0.08 -7.16 3.46
C ILE A 30 -0.81 -6.03 4.00
N PHE A 31 -1.06 -6.01 5.31
CA PHE A 31 -1.77 -4.92 5.99
C PHE A 31 -0.99 -3.61 5.90
N ALA A 32 0.30 -3.63 6.27
CA ALA A 32 1.16 -2.45 6.19
C ALA A 32 1.26 -1.92 4.74
N HIS A 33 1.51 -2.79 3.77
CA HIS A 33 1.55 -2.37 2.36
C HIS A 33 0.23 -1.80 1.85
N SER A 34 -0.91 -2.40 2.22
CA SER A 34 -2.22 -1.93 1.74
C SER A 34 -2.54 -0.52 2.23
N VAL A 35 -2.25 -0.22 3.51
CA VAL A 35 -2.40 1.13 4.07
C VAL A 35 -1.52 2.13 3.31
N GLY A 36 -0.27 1.76 3.06
CA GLY A 36 0.66 2.58 2.28
C GLY A 36 0.21 2.79 0.83
N ALA A 37 -0.30 1.75 0.16
CA ALA A 37 -0.78 1.81 -1.21
C ALA A 37 -2.02 2.70 -1.34
N ILE A 38 -2.98 2.63 -0.41
CA ILE A 38 -4.15 3.52 -0.40
C ILE A 38 -3.71 4.97 -0.24
N GLY A 39 -2.80 5.26 0.69
CA GLY A 39 -2.31 6.62 0.90
C GLY A 39 -1.56 7.18 -0.31
N TRP A 40 -0.74 6.36 -0.98
CA TRP A 40 -0.08 6.78 -2.22
C TRP A 40 -1.05 6.94 -3.39
N LEU A 41 -2.07 6.09 -3.51
CA LEU A 41 -3.14 6.23 -4.51
C LEU A 41 -3.89 7.55 -4.33
N ILE A 42 -4.24 7.90 -3.10
CA ILE A 42 -4.84 9.20 -2.76
C ILE A 42 -3.89 10.34 -3.13
N SER A 43 -2.60 10.22 -2.82
CA SER A 43 -1.62 11.25 -3.17
C SER A 43 -1.46 11.41 -4.68
N GLY A 44 -1.49 10.31 -5.46
CA GLY A 44 -1.42 10.33 -6.92
C GLY A 44 -2.63 11.03 -7.51
N TYR A 45 -3.82 10.77 -6.97
CA TYR A 45 -5.04 11.49 -7.36
C TYR A 45 -4.95 12.98 -7.07
N LEU A 46 -4.47 13.36 -5.88
CA LEU A 46 -4.31 14.78 -5.49
C LEU A 46 -3.23 15.51 -6.29
N MET A 47 -2.26 14.78 -6.85
CA MET A 47 -1.17 15.31 -7.68
C MET A 47 -1.48 15.27 -9.19
N ASP A 48 -2.64 14.71 -9.59
CA ASP A 48 -2.96 14.35 -10.99
C ASP A 48 -1.88 13.47 -11.66
N ASP A 49 -1.20 12.63 -10.86
CA ASP A 49 -0.14 11.73 -11.31
C ASP A 49 -0.72 10.35 -11.63
N LYS A 50 -1.02 10.17 -12.93
CA LYS A 50 -1.58 8.91 -13.46
C LYS A 50 -0.65 7.72 -13.26
N ALA A 51 0.67 7.92 -13.30
CA ALA A 51 1.62 6.82 -13.12
C ALA A 51 1.60 6.30 -11.68
N VAL A 52 1.57 7.20 -10.70
CA VAL A 52 1.41 6.86 -9.28
C VAL A 52 0.05 6.19 -9.04
N MET A 53 -1.02 6.75 -9.59
CA MET A 53 -2.36 6.17 -9.45
C MET A 53 -2.46 4.76 -10.04
N THR A 54 -1.92 4.52 -11.24
CA THR A 54 -1.93 3.20 -11.85
C THR A 54 -1.09 2.20 -11.05
N ASN A 55 0.10 2.59 -10.59
CA ASN A 55 0.98 1.71 -9.81
C ASN A 55 0.28 1.23 -8.53
N PHE A 56 -0.15 2.17 -7.68
CA PHE A 56 -0.77 1.81 -6.41
C PHE A 56 -2.21 1.31 -6.55
N GLY A 57 -2.93 1.76 -7.57
CA GLY A 57 -4.27 1.27 -7.89
C GLY A 57 -4.27 -0.20 -8.28
N LEU A 58 -3.28 -0.67 -9.05
CA LEU A 58 -3.13 -2.09 -9.40
C LEU A 58 -2.62 -2.95 -8.25
N GLN A 59 -1.91 -2.37 -7.28
CA GLN A 59 -1.49 -3.09 -6.07
C GLN A 59 -2.70 -3.48 -5.19
N ILE A 60 -3.76 -2.67 -5.14
CA ILE A 60 -4.97 -2.97 -4.35
C ILE A 60 -5.61 -4.33 -4.72
N PRO A 61 -5.98 -4.62 -5.99
CA PRO A 61 -6.53 -5.93 -6.36
C PRO A 61 -5.56 -7.08 -6.14
N ILE A 62 -4.25 -6.86 -6.28
CA ILE A 62 -3.23 -7.88 -5.94
C ILE A 62 -3.28 -8.20 -4.45
N PHE A 63 -3.34 -7.19 -3.58
CA PHE A 63 -3.45 -7.41 -2.14
C PHE A 63 -4.81 -7.99 -1.73
N ILE A 64 -5.89 -7.68 -2.44
CA ILE A 64 -7.21 -8.31 -2.23
C ILE A 64 -7.11 -9.83 -2.38
N ILE A 65 -6.35 -10.34 -3.36
CA ILE A 65 -6.11 -11.79 -3.50
C ILE A 65 -5.38 -12.33 -2.26
N GLY A 66 -4.40 -11.60 -1.73
CA GLY A 66 -3.73 -11.95 -0.47
C GLY A 66 -4.69 -12.00 0.72
N TYR A 67 -5.59 -11.03 0.86
CA TYR A 67 -6.60 -11.06 1.92
C TYR A 67 -7.60 -12.20 1.77
N ILE A 68 -8.07 -12.47 0.55
CA ILE A 68 -8.92 -13.62 0.26
C ILE A 68 -8.23 -14.90 0.71
N ASN A 69 -6.95 -15.08 0.37
CA ASN A 69 -6.17 -16.23 0.80
C ASN A 69 -6.05 -16.31 2.34
N TYR A 70 -5.84 -15.19 3.04
CA TYR A 70 -5.73 -15.19 4.50
C TYR A 70 -7.04 -15.52 5.23
N PHE A 71 -8.18 -15.00 4.75
CA PHE A 71 -9.46 -15.11 5.44
C PHE A 71 -10.34 -16.27 4.99
N LEU A 72 -10.23 -16.68 3.72
CA LEU A 72 -11.05 -17.72 3.10
C LEU A 72 -10.24 -18.97 2.72
N GLY A 73 -8.91 -18.93 2.88
CA GLY A 73 -7.97 -20.03 2.62
C GLY A 73 -7.46 -20.66 3.90
#